data_AF-A0A7Y2UZG5-F1
#
_entry.id   AF-A0A7Y2UZG5-F1
#
_cell.length_a   1.000
_cell.length_b   1.000
_cell.length_c   1.000
_cell.angle_alpha   90.00
_cell.angle_beta   90.00
_cell.angle_gamma   90.00
#
_symmetry.space_group_name_H-M   'P 1'
#
loop_
_entity.id
_entity.type
_entity.pdbx_description
1 polymer ?
#
loop_
_entity_poly.entity_id
_entity_poly.type
_entity_poly.pdbx_seq_one_letter_code
_entity_poly.pdbx_strand_id
1 'polypeptide(L)'
;MKKINNINKVFTFLAIAVVVLGCERGLSDDVQFASFPSDGDIFTDAPVGLTDEFFVSFDPAAGANPDGFGTDDNEAFEGRSSIRIDVPAPNDPNGGFIGGIFLDRGNGRDLSGFDALTFWAKSSTTATVGLAGFGTDFVQNKFAVARENIQLSTDWRKYTIPIPDPSKLIQEKGMFIFSAGSNSTNGFGFTFWIDELRFENLGTVAQPRPRIFSGQDLIQQSFIGTTLGTTGLTQTFNVEDGSNVTVGVSPSYFDFESSNIDVAFVNELGQISVIGEGTATITAQLGGVLAEGSLEITSIGAFDFAPTPTQDPSSVVSLFSDAYTDIPVSRYNSFFEPFQNTLGGVVPVGDQSIISYTDLNFVGIVFNDVIFPAEAVAPVNATNLNTLHIDINVQEALQSGDRLLLQLTNYGATETVGSYLINGSELAQDTWVSFDIPLSSFSGLTDLSRIGLLLFNSEDGPANPTISNLFIDNIYFY
;
A
#
# COMPACT_ATOMS: atom_id res chain seq x y z
N MET A 1 -69.26 -69.16 3.82
CA MET A 1 -68.24 -70.13 3.35
C MET A 1 -67.35 -69.46 2.31
N LYS A 2 -66.03 -69.67 2.42
CA LYS A 2 -64.94 -69.33 1.48
C LYS A 2 -64.21 -67.98 1.62
N LYS A 3 -63.04 -68.11 2.27
CA LYS A 3 -61.70 -67.62 1.89
C LYS A 3 -61.45 -66.11 1.87
N ILE A 4 -61.02 -65.62 3.02
CA ILE A 4 -59.91 -64.65 3.12
C ILE A 4 -58.64 -65.36 2.63
N ASN A 5 -57.89 -64.79 1.68
CA ASN A 5 -56.41 -64.74 1.74
C ASN A 5 -55.78 -64.06 0.51
N ASN A 6 -54.92 -63.08 0.82
CA ASN A 6 -53.64 -62.80 0.18
C ASN A 6 -53.60 -62.18 -1.24
N ILE A 7 -54.38 -61.12 -1.51
CA ILE A 7 -54.10 -60.24 -2.66
C ILE A 7 -53.54 -58.87 -2.24
N ASN A 8 -53.80 -58.40 -1.02
CA ASN A 8 -53.40 -57.04 -0.62
C ASN A 8 -52.00 -56.90 0.00
N LYS A 9 -51.25 -58.00 0.21
CA LYS A 9 -49.86 -57.92 0.73
C LYS A 9 -48.79 -58.03 -0.36
N VAL A 10 -49.13 -58.57 -1.54
CA VAL A 10 -48.20 -58.66 -2.68
C VAL A 10 -48.16 -57.35 -3.46
N PHE A 11 -49.29 -56.63 -3.55
CA PHE A 11 -49.34 -55.32 -4.21
C PHE A 11 -48.65 -54.20 -3.41
N THR A 12 -48.63 -54.26 -2.08
CA THR A 12 -47.94 -53.24 -1.25
C THR A 12 -46.42 -53.45 -1.21
N PHE A 13 -45.93 -54.69 -1.35
CA PHE A 13 -44.49 -54.95 -1.44
C PHE A 13 -43.92 -54.64 -2.84
N LEU A 14 -44.72 -54.82 -3.89
CA LEU A 14 -44.32 -54.46 -5.26
C LEU A 14 -44.34 -52.95 -5.50
N ALA A 15 -45.28 -52.22 -4.88
CA ALA A 15 -45.33 -50.75 -4.97
C ALA A 15 -44.21 -50.05 -4.17
N ILE A 16 -43.70 -50.67 -3.10
CA ILE A 16 -42.54 -50.15 -2.35
C ILE A 16 -41.21 -50.53 -3.03
N ALA A 17 -41.14 -51.66 -3.74
CA ALA A 17 -39.94 -52.05 -4.50
C ALA A 17 -39.70 -51.20 -5.78
N VAL A 18 -40.74 -50.53 -6.31
CA VAL A 18 -40.62 -49.65 -7.49
C VAL A 18 -40.20 -48.22 -7.12
N VAL A 19 -40.30 -47.81 -5.85
CA VAL A 19 -39.87 -46.47 -5.39
C VAL A 19 -38.39 -46.44 -5.01
N VAL A 20 -37.75 -47.59 -4.76
CA VAL A 20 -36.29 -47.68 -4.52
C VAL A 20 -35.48 -47.92 -5.82
N LEU A 21 -36.15 -47.96 -6.97
CA LEU A 21 -35.56 -47.88 -8.31
C LEU A 21 -35.85 -46.52 -8.96
N GLY A 22 -36.24 -45.51 -8.16
CA GLY A 22 -36.12 -44.12 -8.54
C GLY A 22 -34.65 -43.84 -8.77
N CYS A 23 -34.29 -43.53 -10.02
CA CYS A 23 -32.95 -43.23 -10.46
C CYS A 23 -32.18 -42.40 -9.42
N GLU A 24 -31.28 -43.04 -8.66
CA GLU A 24 -29.98 -42.44 -8.47
C GLU A 24 -29.39 -42.35 -9.87
N ARG A 25 -29.71 -41.25 -10.59
CA ARG A 25 -28.78 -40.73 -11.57
C ARG A 25 -27.57 -40.34 -10.73
N GLY A 26 -26.68 -41.30 -10.50
CA GLY A 26 -25.27 -40.97 -10.36
C GLY A 26 -24.99 -39.98 -11.48
N LEU A 27 -24.51 -38.80 -11.09
CA LEU A 27 -23.96 -37.84 -12.04
C LEU A 27 -23.16 -38.66 -13.04
N SER A 28 -23.56 -38.68 -14.32
CA SER A 28 -22.74 -39.36 -15.32
C SER A 28 -21.34 -38.78 -15.23
N ASP A 29 -20.31 -39.58 -15.49
CA ASP A 29 -18.91 -39.13 -15.49
C ASP A 29 -18.64 -37.92 -16.43
N ASP A 30 -19.66 -37.50 -17.19
CA ASP A 30 -19.76 -36.26 -17.97
C ASP A 30 -20.44 -35.08 -17.23
N VAL A 31 -20.20 -34.88 -15.92
CA VAL A 31 -20.46 -33.54 -15.33
C VAL A 31 -19.38 -32.60 -15.85
N GLN A 32 -19.66 -31.96 -16.98
CA GLN A 32 -18.87 -30.81 -17.39
C GLN A 32 -19.26 -29.65 -16.48
N PHE A 33 -18.38 -29.30 -15.55
CA PHE A 33 -18.47 -28.03 -14.84
C PHE A 33 -18.50 -26.91 -15.89
N ALA A 34 -19.38 -25.93 -15.71
CA ALA A 34 -19.35 -24.74 -16.55
C ALA A 34 -17.98 -24.06 -16.36
N SER A 35 -17.16 -24.02 -17.41
CA SER A 35 -15.90 -23.30 -17.43
C SER A 35 -16.12 -21.87 -17.90
N PHE A 36 -15.27 -20.94 -17.46
CA PHE A 36 -15.26 -19.59 -18.01
C PHE A 36 -14.71 -19.61 -19.45
N PRO A 37 -15.05 -18.63 -20.29
CA PRO A 37 -14.45 -18.50 -21.62
C PRO A 37 -12.93 -18.39 -21.51
N SER A 38 -12.20 -19.10 -22.36
CA SER A 38 -10.73 -19.10 -22.40
C SER A 38 -10.17 -18.28 -23.58
N ASP A 39 -10.91 -17.27 -24.01
CA ASP A 39 -10.51 -16.41 -25.12
C ASP A 39 -9.46 -15.40 -24.66
N GLY A 40 -8.28 -15.44 -25.29
CA GLY A 40 -7.17 -14.55 -24.97
C GLY A 40 -7.26 -13.19 -25.67
N ASP A 41 -8.02 -13.07 -26.76
CA ASP A 41 -8.07 -11.83 -27.54
C ASP A 41 -8.86 -10.76 -26.78
N ILE A 42 -8.30 -9.56 -26.68
CA ILE A 42 -8.93 -8.40 -26.01
C ILE A 42 -9.32 -7.37 -27.06
N PHE A 43 -8.38 -7.02 -27.95
CA PHE A 43 -8.61 -6.12 -29.07
C PHE A 43 -7.72 -6.53 -30.26
N THR A 44 -8.35 -6.78 -31.40
CA THR A 44 -7.67 -7.03 -32.68
C THR A 44 -8.04 -5.91 -33.66
N ASP A 45 -9.18 -6.02 -34.34
CA ASP A 45 -9.80 -4.90 -35.07
C ASP A 45 -10.90 -4.20 -34.26
N ALA A 46 -11.38 -4.86 -33.21
CA ALA A 46 -12.47 -4.43 -32.36
C ALA A 46 -12.35 -5.14 -31.00
N PRO A 47 -13.05 -4.67 -29.96
CA PRO A 47 -13.10 -5.37 -28.67
C PRO A 47 -13.67 -6.78 -28.83
N VAL A 48 -12.96 -7.80 -28.31
CA VAL A 48 -13.35 -9.21 -28.41
C VAL A 48 -13.91 -9.68 -27.08
N GLY A 49 -15.15 -10.15 -27.06
CA GLY A 49 -15.79 -10.67 -25.85
C GLY A 49 -16.02 -9.62 -24.75
N LEU A 50 -15.91 -8.33 -25.08
CA LEU A 50 -16.16 -7.22 -24.16
C LEU A 50 -17.48 -6.53 -24.50
N THR A 51 -18.22 -6.11 -23.48
CA THR A 51 -19.47 -5.35 -23.67
C THR A 51 -19.19 -3.87 -23.99
N ASP A 52 -20.23 -3.11 -24.30
CA ASP A 52 -20.13 -1.65 -24.45
C ASP A 52 -19.46 -1.00 -23.21
N GLU A 53 -18.64 0.04 -23.46
CA GLU A 53 -17.86 0.79 -22.47
C GLU A 53 -16.87 -0.06 -21.65
N PHE A 54 -16.18 -1.00 -22.28
CA PHE A 54 -15.16 -1.81 -21.62
C PHE A 54 -14.00 -0.99 -21.02
N PHE A 55 -13.72 0.20 -21.55
CA PHE A 55 -12.77 1.14 -20.96
C PHE A 55 -13.39 1.84 -19.75
N VAL A 56 -12.72 1.73 -18.61
CA VAL A 56 -13.05 2.44 -17.37
C VAL A 56 -11.84 3.31 -17.01
N SER A 57 -11.99 4.62 -17.14
CA SER A 57 -10.92 5.59 -16.83
C SER A 57 -10.62 5.62 -15.32
N PHE A 58 -9.40 6.02 -14.97
CA PHE A 58 -9.11 6.46 -13.60
C PHE A 58 -9.94 7.69 -13.22
N ASP A 59 -10.02 7.99 -11.93
CA ASP A 59 -10.82 9.10 -11.41
C ASP A 59 -10.36 10.45 -12.01
N PRO A 60 -11.23 11.18 -12.74
CA PRO A 60 -10.90 12.51 -13.24
C PRO A 60 -10.56 13.51 -12.14
N ALA A 61 -11.06 13.32 -10.91
CA ALA A 61 -10.70 14.15 -9.76
C ALA A 61 -9.23 13.97 -9.36
N ALA A 62 -8.61 12.84 -9.71
CA ALA A 62 -7.17 12.60 -9.55
C ALA A 62 -6.34 13.19 -10.72
N GLY A 63 -6.99 13.84 -11.69
CA GLY A 63 -6.35 14.50 -12.84
C GLY A 63 -6.25 13.65 -14.11
N ALA A 64 -6.92 12.49 -14.15
CA ALA A 64 -7.00 11.65 -15.35
C ALA A 64 -7.92 12.26 -16.40
N ASN A 65 -7.51 12.20 -17.66
CA ASN A 65 -8.30 12.60 -18.81
C ASN A 65 -9.16 11.41 -19.30
N PRO A 66 -10.49 11.48 -19.17
CA PRO A 66 -11.37 10.37 -19.55
C PRO A 66 -11.64 10.29 -21.07
N ASP A 67 -11.29 11.34 -21.83
CA ASP A 67 -11.69 11.52 -23.22
C ASP A 67 -10.60 11.15 -24.23
N GLY A 68 -9.38 10.87 -23.78
CA GLY A 68 -8.25 10.56 -24.67
C GLY A 68 -8.21 9.10 -25.16
N PHE A 69 -9.21 8.27 -24.85
CA PHE A 69 -9.31 6.89 -25.33
C PHE A 69 -10.21 6.81 -26.56
N GLY A 70 -9.77 6.12 -27.61
CA GLY A 70 -10.57 5.85 -28.80
C GLY A 70 -9.98 4.73 -29.68
N THR A 71 -10.42 4.69 -30.93
CA THR A 71 -9.89 3.80 -31.98
C THR A 71 -9.51 4.59 -33.22
N ASP A 72 -8.62 4.04 -34.06
CA ASP A 72 -8.17 4.67 -35.31
C ASP A 72 -8.21 3.65 -36.46
N ASP A 73 -9.10 3.88 -37.42
CA ASP A 73 -9.29 3.00 -38.59
C ASP A 73 -8.29 3.29 -39.74
N ASN A 74 -7.32 4.19 -39.54
CA ASN A 74 -6.31 4.55 -40.53
C ASN A 74 -4.89 4.12 -40.15
N GLU A 75 -4.68 3.67 -38.91
CA GLU A 75 -3.39 3.25 -38.37
C GLU A 75 -3.60 1.93 -37.64
N ALA A 76 -2.99 0.86 -38.13
CA ALA A 76 -3.03 -0.47 -37.52
C ALA A 76 -1.72 -1.21 -37.83
N PHE A 77 -1.31 -2.10 -36.93
CA PHE A 77 -0.24 -3.05 -37.18
C PHE A 77 -0.72 -4.17 -38.10
N GLU A 78 -1.87 -4.77 -37.75
CA GLU A 78 -2.55 -5.80 -38.53
C GLU A 78 -4.03 -5.45 -38.69
N GLY A 79 -4.67 -5.89 -39.77
CA GLY A 79 -6.10 -5.60 -39.98
C GLY A 79 -6.39 -4.16 -40.39
N ARG A 80 -7.36 -3.52 -39.72
CA ARG A 80 -8.02 -2.26 -40.16
C ARG A 80 -8.18 -1.21 -39.06
N SER A 81 -8.07 -1.56 -37.78
CA SER A 81 -8.26 -0.61 -36.68
C SER A 81 -7.29 -0.90 -35.55
N SER A 82 -6.88 0.13 -34.81
CA SER A 82 -6.14 -0.01 -33.56
C SER A 82 -6.75 0.84 -32.47
N ILE A 83 -6.38 0.57 -31.22
CA ILE A 83 -6.67 1.45 -30.10
C ILE A 83 -5.80 2.69 -30.24
N ARG A 84 -6.40 3.87 -30.02
CA ARG A 84 -5.73 5.16 -30.03
C ARG A 84 -5.83 5.81 -28.65
N ILE A 85 -4.68 6.19 -28.11
CA ILE A 85 -4.58 6.91 -26.84
C ILE A 85 -3.94 8.28 -27.08
N ASP A 86 -4.70 9.33 -26.82
CA ASP A 86 -4.24 10.72 -26.86
C ASP A 86 -3.79 11.14 -25.46
N VAL A 87 -2.47 11.24 -25.27
CA VAL A 87 -1.83 11.63 -24.01
C VAL A 87 -1.78 13.16 -23.91
N PRO A 88 -2.41 13.75 -22.89
CA PRO A 88 -2.52 15.21 -22.78
C PRO A 88 -1.21 15.86 -22.35
N ALA A 89 -1.13 17.18 -22.57
CA ALA A 89 -0.16 18.03 -21.88
C ALA A 89 -0.55 18.19 -20.39
N PRO A 90 0.38 18.48 -19.47
CA PRO A 90 0.08 18.55 -18.05
C PRO A 90 -0.95 19.62 -17.65
N ASN A 91 -1.17 20.61 -18.51
CA ASN A 91 -2.09 21.72 -18.31
C ASN A 91 -3.40 21.59 -19.10
N ASP A 92 -3.70 20.42 -19.65
CA ASP A 92 -4.96 20.17 -20.34
C ASP A 92 -6.14 20.28 -19.35
N PRO A 93 -7.20 21.04 -19.69
CA PRO A 93 -8.33 21.27 -18.78
C PRO A 93 -9.11 20.00 -18.44
N ASN A 94 -9.00 18.94 -19.23
CA ASN A 94 -9.71 17.67 -19.03
C ASN A 94 -8.87 16.65 -18.25
N GLY A 95 -7.60 16.93 -17.95
CA GLY A 95 -6.72 16.06 -17.16
C GLY A 95 -5.28 16.02 -17.71
N GLY A 96 -4.28 15.96 -16.82
CA GLY A 96 -2.86 16.05 -17.17
C GLY A 96 -2.19 14.73 -17.58
N PHE A 97 -2.91 13.62 -17.47
CA PHE A 97 -2.49 12.29 -17.92
C PHE A 97 -3.70 11.48 -18.35
N ILE A 98 -3.52 10.32 -18.97
CA ILE A 98 -4.60 9.38 -19.32
C ILE A 98 -4.28 7.97 -18.82
N GLY A 99 -5.29 7.27 -18.33
CA GLY A 99 -5.18 5.88 -17.93
C GLY A 99 -6.51 5.30 -17.48
N GLY A 100 -6.52 3.99 -17.32
CA GLY A 100 -7.69 3.22 -16.94
C GLY A 100 -7.51 1.74 -17.19
N ILE A 101 -8.61 1.00 -17.10
CA ILE A 101 -8.65 -0.44 -17.32
C ILE A 101 -9.59 -0.82 -18.48
N PHE A 102 -9.30 -1.95 -19.12
CA PHE A 102 -10.27 -2.70 -19.90
C PHE A 102 -10.85 -3.79 -19.02
N LEU A 103 -12.14 -3.69 -18.75
CA LEU A 103 -12.85 -4.59 -17.85
C LEU A 103 -13.77 -5.51 -18.65
N ASP A 104 -13.60 -6.82 -18.46
CA ASP A 104 -14.62 -7.80 -18.83
C ASP A 104 -15.80 -7.65 -17.87
N ARG A 105 -16.85 -6.96 -18.31
CA ARG A 105 -18.08 -6.75 -17.51
C ARG A 105 -18.96 -8.01 -17.43
N GLY A 106 -18.58 -9.10 -18.11
CA GLY A 106 -19.20 -10.40 -17.98
C GLY A 106 -18.78 -11.15 -16.71
N ASN A 107 -18.72 -12.48 -16.83
CA ASN A 107 -18.37 -13.38 -15.73
C ASN A 107 -16.85 -13.57 -15.54
N GLY A 108 -16.02 -12.94 -16.37
CA GLY A 108 -14.57 -13.14 -16.41
C GLY A 108 -14.15 -14.31 -17.30
N ARG A 109 -12.84 -14.48 -17.44
CA ARG A 109 -12.18 -15.44 -18.35
C ARG A 109 -11.27 -16.39 -17.60
N ASP A 110 -11.18 -17.61 -18.12
CA ASP A 110 -10.14 -18.55 -17.73
C ASP A 110 -8.89 -18.28 -18.57
N LEU A 111 -7.91 -17.61 -17.96
CA LEU A 111 -6.62 -17.27 -18.57
C LEU A 111 -5.51 -18.22 -18.16
N SER A 112 -5.84 -19.35 -17.51
CA SER A 112 -4.84 -20.29 -16.98
C SER A 112 -4.02 -21.02 -18.05
N GLY A 113 -4.45 -20.96 -19.31
CA GLY A 113 -3.74 -21.52 -20.46
C GLY A 113 -2.66 -20.63 -21.10
N PHE A 114 -2.49 -19.39 -20.65
CA PHE A 114 -1.57 -18.39 -21.24
C PHE A 114 -0.33 -18.18 -20.37
N ASP A 115 0.76 -17.65 -20.94
CA ASP A 115 1.99 -17.32 -20.20
C ASP A 115 2.38 -15.83 -20.31
N ALA A 116 1.71 -15.07 -21.18
CA ALA A 116 1.92 -13.63 -21.34
C ALA A 116 0.67 -12.90 -21.82
N LEU A 117 0.55 -11.64 -21.42
CA LEU A 117 -0.19 -10.62 -22.18
C LEU A 117 0.77 -9.98 -23.19
N THR A 118 0.35 -9.86 -24.44
CA THR A 118 1.13 -9.18 -25.48
C THR A 118 0.29 -8.15 -26.22
N PHE A 119 0.99 -7.20 -26.83
CA PHE A 119 0.40 -6.23 -27.73
C PHE A 119 1.47 -5.60 -28.61
N TRP A 120 1.05 -5.12 -29.78
CA TRP A 120 1.86 -4.23 -30.59
C TRP A 120 1.57 -2.79 -30.21
N ALA A 121 2.60 -1.95 -30.13
CA ALA A 121 2.41 -0.52 -29.92
C ALA A 121 3.42 0.32 -30.70
N LYS A 122 2.99 1.53 -31.07
CA LYS A 122 3.82 2.62 -31.59
C LYS A 122 3.33 3.95 -31.05
N SER A 123 4.15 4.99 -31.15
CA SER A 123 3.83 6.33 -30.67
C SER A 123 4.19 7.39 -31.71
N SER A 124 3.52 8.54 -31.71
CA SER A 124 3.78 9.65 -32.62
C SER A 124 5.18 10.29 -32.40
N THR A 125 5.76 10.03 -31.23
CA THR A 125 7.15 10.34 -30.87
C THR A 125 7.68 9.25 -29.92
N THR A 126 8.99 9.15 -29.74
CA THR A 126 9.54 8.31 -28.66
C THR A 126 9.04 8.86 -27.31
N ALA A 127 8.36 8.01 -26.55
CA ALA A 127 7.74 8.37 -25.27
C ALA A 127 7.68 7.14 -24.36
N THR A 128 7.31 7.35 -23.10
CA THR A 128 7.17 6.27 -22.12
C THR A 128 5.73 6.17 -21.66
N VAL A 129 5.19 4.95 -21.69
CA VAL A 129 3.95 4.61 -20.97
C VAL A 129 4.35 4.26 -19.54
N GLY A 130 3.80 4.97 -18.56
CA GLY A 130 4.17 4.82 -17.15
C GLY A 130 3.83 3.44 -16.61
N LEU A 131 2.71 2.86 -17.06
CA LEU A 131 2.21 1.57 -16.61
C LEU A 131 1.48 0.85 -17.75
N ALA A 132 1.69 -0.45 -17.91
CA ALA A 132 0.74 -1.33 -18.59
C ALA A 132 0.69 -2.71 -17.91
N GLY A 133 -0.44 -3.41 -17.98
CA GLY A 133 -0.63 -4.66 -17.23
C GLY A 133 -1.99 -5.31 -17.41
N PHE A 134 -2.35 -6.20 -16.49
CA PHE A 134 -3.66 -6.85 -16.40
C PHE A 134 -4.01 -7.17 -14.93
N GLY A 135 -5.19 -7.71 -14.66
CA GLY A 135 -5.63 -8.17 -13.33
C GLY A 135 -6.20 -7.09 -12.40
N THR A 136 -6.17 -5.81 -12.81
CA THR A 136 -6.83 -4.71 -12.09
C THR A 136 -8.30 -4.62 -12.49
N ASP A 137 -9.20 -4.67 -11.52
CA ASP A 137 -10.65 -4.64 -11.71
C ASP A 137 -11.36 -3.51 -10.94
N PHE A 138 -10.61 -2.68 -10.19
CA PHE A 138 -11.11 -1.65 -9.28
C PHE A 138 -12.01 -2.17 -8.13
N VAL A 139 -11.93 -3.47 -7.85
CA VAL A 139 -12.63 -4.09 -6.72
C VAL A 139 -11.64 -4.72 -5.77
N GLN A 140 -10.95 -5.78 -6.19
CA GLN A 140 -9.98 -6.50 -5.37
C GLN A 140 -8.57 -6.40 -5.92
N ASN A 141 -8.41 -6.29 -7.25
CA ASN A 141 -7.11 -6.31 -7.92
C ASN A 141 -6.26 -7.53 -7.51
N LYS A 142 -6.93 -8.65 -7.21
CA LYS A 142 -6.35 -9.80 -6.49
C LYS A 142 -5.11 -10.35 -7.20
N PHE A 143 -5.16 -10.38 -8.53
CA PHE A 143 -4.10 -10.90 -9.40
C PHE A 143 -3.54 -9.84 -10.35
N ALA A 144 -3.53 -8.57 -9.94
CA ALA A 144 -2.94 -7.50 -10.72
C ALA A 144 -1.44 -7.71 -10.96
N VAL A 145 -1.04 -7.44 -12.19
CA VAL A 145 0.34 -7.52 -12.68
C VAL A 145 0.57 -6.31 -13.55
N ALA A 146 1.69 -5.62 -13.33
CA ALA A 146 2.00 -4.46 -14.15
C ALA A 146 3.50 -4.32 -14.42
N ARG A 147 3.80 -3.81 -15.62
CA ARG A 147 5.12 -3.38 -16.04
C ARG A 147 5.13 -1.86 -16.09
N GLU A 148 6.13 -1.27 -15.47
CA GLU A 148 6.31 0.17 -15.46
C GLU A 148 7.27 0.63 -16.55
N ASN A 149 7.17 1.91 -16.91
CA ASN A 149 8.12 2.64 -17.74
C ASN A 149 8.41 1.95 -19.10
N ILE A 150 7.36 1.58 -19.82
CA ILE A 150 7.47 0.96 -21.14
C ILE A 150 7.82 2.02 -22.17
N GLN A 151 9.02 1.92 -22.76
CA GLN A 151 9.46 2.82 -23.82
C GLN A 151 8.81 2.45 -25.16
N LEU A 152 8.08 3.41 -25.74
CA LEU A 152 7.51 3.32 -27.07
C LEU A 152 8.44 3.92 -28.13
N SER A 153 8.37 3.38 -29.35
CA SER A 153 9.01 3.93 -30.54
C SER A 153 8.01 4.43 -31.55
N THR A 154 8.50 5.13 -32.58
CA THR A 154 7.70 5.56 -33.72
C THR A 154 7.29 4.43 -34.67
N ASP A 155 7.99 3.30 -34.61
CA ASP A 155 7.64 2.07 -35.31
C ASP A 155 6.87 1.11 -34.39
N TRP A 156 6.05 0.25 -34.98
CA TRP A 156 5.37 -0.82 -34.28
C TRP A 156 6.36 -1.81 -33.66
N ARG A 157 6.20 -2.09 -32.37
CA ARG A 157 6.96 -3.11 -31.64
C ARG A 157 6.02 -3.95 -30.81
N LYS A 158 6.33 -5.24 -30.70
CA LYS A 158 5.65 -6.15 -29.79
C LYS A 158 6.18 -5.97 -28.37
N TYR A 159 5.28 -5.91 -27.41
CA TYR A 159 5.57 -5.85 -26.00
C TYR A 159 4.98 -7.09 -25.32
N THR A 160 5.73 -7.61 -24.35
CA THR A 160 5.34 -8.79 -23.57
C THR A 160 5.29 -8.42 -22.09
N ILE A 161 4.19 -8.79 -21.44
CA ILE A 161 3.98 -8.74 -20.00
C ILE A 161 3.78 -10.18 -19.53
N PRO A 162 4.81 -10.82 -18.97
CA PRO A 162 4.75 -12.19 -18.46
C PRO A 162 3.68 -12.36 -17.38
N ILE A 163 3.05 -13.54 -17.34
CA ILE A 163 2.11 -13.93 -16.28
C ILE A 163 2.90 -14.68 -15.18
N PRO A 164 2.85 -14.21 -13.91
CA PRO A 164 3.59 -14.82 -12.80
C PRO A 164 3.27 -16.30 -12.54
N ASP A 165 1.98 -16.61 -12.36
CA ASP A 165 1.44 -17.96 -12.22
C ASP A 165 0.06 -18.02 -12.89
N PRO A 166 -0.03 -18.48 -14.14
CA PRO A 166 -1.29 -18.55 -14.87
C PRO A 166 -2.36 -19.38 -14.18
N SER A 167 -1.99 -20.38 -13.37
CA SER A 167 -2.95 -21.27 -12.71
C SER A 167 -3.90 -20.55 -11.75
N LYS A 168 -3.54 -19.33 -11.32
CA LYS A 168 -4.37 -18.47 -10.47
C LYS A 168 -5.48 -17.75 -11.26
N LEU A 169 -5.34 -17.59 -12.58
CA LEU A 169 -6.22 -16.76 -13.42
C LEU A 169 -7.40 -17.53 -13.99
N ILE A 170 -8.20 -18.17 -13.13
CA ILE A 170 -9.34 -18.99 -13.55
C ILE A 170 -10.62 -18.20 -13.86
N GLN A 171 -10.69 -16.94 -13.43
CA GLN A 171 -11.86 -16.07 -13.58
C GLN A 171 -11.45 -14.58 -13.57
N GLU A 172 -10.55 -14.20 -14.46
CA GLU A 172 -10.01 -12.84 -14.52
C GLU A 172 -10.98 -11.87 -15.20
N LYS A 173 -11.08 -10.64 -14.71
CA LYS A 173 -11.93 -9.58 -15.29
C LYS A 173 -11.13 -8.36 -15.75
N GLY A 174 -9.99 -8.06 -15.13
CA GLY A 174 -9.09 -6.99 -15.53
C GLY A 174 -8.26 -7.41 -16.73
N MET A 175 -8.71 -7.07 -17.94
CA MET A 175 -8.08 -7.53 -19.18
C MET A 175 -6.84 -6.72 -19.55
N PHE A 176 -6.87 -5.41 -19.28
CA PHE A 176 -5.74 -4.53 -19.53
C PHE A 176 -5.79 -3.33 -18.58
N ILE A 177 -4.63 -2.82 -18.17
CA ILE A 177 -4.50 -1.53 -17.51
C ILE A 177 -3.41 -0.74 -18.22
N PHE A 178 -3.57 0.57 -18.31
CA PHE A 178 -2.48 1.45 -18.71
C PHE A 178 -2.55 2.82 -18.02
N SER A 179 -1.40 3.50 -17.96
CA SER A 179 -1.29 4.91 -17.55
C SER A 179 -0.17 5.59 -18.31
N ALA A 180 -0.44 6.76 -18.87
CA ALA A 180 0.52 7.56 -19.62
C ALA A 180 0.35 9.05 -19.33
N GLY A 181 1.47 9.71 -19.04
CA GLY A 181 1.60 11.16 -18.95
C GLY A 181 2.70 11.66 -19.89
N SER A 182 2.78 12.97 -20.09
CA SER A 182 3.71 13.60 -21.03
C SER A 182 5.09 13.96 -20.44
N ASN A 183 5.45 13.41 -19.27
CA ASN A 183 6.73 13.71 -18.61
C ASN A 183 7.94 13.33 -19.49
N SER A 184 7.91 12.17 -20.15
CA SER A 184 9.01 11.70 -21.02
C SER A 184 9.22 12.58 -22.25
N THR A 185 8.21 13.38 -22.61
CA THR A 185 8.23 14.30 -23.74
C THR A 185 8.32 15.75 -23.28
N ASN A 186 8.79 16.02 -22.05
CA ASN A 186 8.90 17.37 -21.47
C ASN A 186 7.57 18.14 -21.45
N GLY A 187 6.46 17.43 -21.23
CA GLY A 187 5.11 17.99 -21.16
C GLY A 187 4.42 18.18 -22.51
N PHE A 188 5.04 17.79 -23.63
CA PHE A 188 4.35 17.79 -24.93
C PHE A 188 3.43 16.58 -25.02
N GLY A 189 2.12 16.81 -25.19
CA GLY A 189 1.16 15.75 -25.47
C GLY A 189 1.55 14.94 -26.73
N PHE A 190 1.16 13.68 -26.76
CA PHE A 190 1.47 12.76 -27.86
C PHE A 190 0.34 11.73 -28.03
N THR A 191 0.37 10.98 -29.13
CA THR A 191 -0.59 9.90 -29.37
C THR A 191 0.19 8.60 -29.45
N PHE A 192 -0.34 7.54 -28.87
CA PHE A 192 0.16 6.19 -29.15
C PHE A 192 -0.98 5.26 -29.51
N TRP A 193 -0.63 4.21 -30.25
CA TRP A 193 -1.56 3.21 -30.71
C TRP A 193 -1.18 1.85 -30.15
N ILE A 194 -2.20 1.04 -29.83
CA ILE A 194 -2.07 -0.35 -29.40
C ILE A 194 -2.88 -1.20 -30.35
N ASP A 195 -2.30 -2.30 -30.82
CA ASP A 195 -2.96 -3.25 -31.70
C ASP A 195 -2.63 -4.69 -31.30
N GLU A 196 -3.47 -5.65 -31.72
CA GLU A 196 -3.33 -7.08 -31.46
C GLU A 196 -3.10 -7.41 -29.96
N LEU A 197 -3.85 -6.73 -29.08
CA LEU A 197 -3.80 -6.90 -27.63
C LEU A 197 -4.48 -8.21 -27.22
N ARG A 198 -3.71 -9.14 -26.66
CA ARG A 198 -4.20 -10.48 -26.30
C ARG A 198 -3.33 -11.21 -25.30
N PHE A 199 -3.90 -12.19 -24.62
CA PHE A 199 -3.16 -13.21 -23.89
C PHE A 199 -2.68 -14.30 -24.85
N GLU A 200 -1.42 -14.71 -24.73
CA GLU A 200 -0.79 -15.73 -25.55
C GLU A 200 -0.10 -16.78 -24.68
N ASN A 201 0.03 -17.99 -25.22
CA ASN A 201 0.92 -19.01 -24.71
C ASN A 201 2.13 -19.05 -25.65
N LEU A 202 3.13 -18.23 -25.34
CA LEU A 202 4.34 -18.07 -26.15
C LEU A 202 5.26 -19.29 -26.03
N GLY A 203 5.30 -19.91 -24.85
CA GLY A 203 6.24 -21.00 -24.52
C GLY A 203 7.70 -20.54 -24.39
N THR A 204 7.94 -19.23 -24.49
CA THR A 204 9.26 -18.59 -24.43
C THR A 204 9.47 -17.75 -23.17
N VAL A 205 8.46 -17.62 -22.31
CA VAL A 205 8.59 -16.97 -21.01
C VAL A 205 9.29 -17.93 -20.06
N ALA A 206 10.48 -17.56 -19.58
CA ALA A 206 11.34 -18.48 -18.84
C ALA A 206 12.10 -17.80 -17.69
N GLN A 207 12.76 -18.62 -16.87
CA GLN A 207 13.63 -18.20 -15.76
C GLN A 207 12.95 -17.24 -14.77
N PRO A 208 11.80 -17.64 -14.18
CA PRO A 208 11.14 -16.87 -13.14
C PRO A 208 12.10 -16.59 -11.99
N ARG A 209 12.21 -15.32 -11.61
CA ARG A 209 13.00 -14.84 -10.47
C ARG A 209 12.12 -13.91 -9.62
N PRO A 210 11.36 -14.46 -8.67
CA PRO A 210 10.54 -13.67 -7.77
C PRO A 210 11.38 -12.95 -6.71
N ARG A 211 10.88 -11.81 -6.22
CA ARG A 211 11.47 -11.02 -5.15
C ARG A 211 10.39 -10.54 -4.19
N ILE A 212 10.74 -10.54 -2.90
CA ILE A 212 10.03 -9.82 -1.84
C ILE A 212 11.00 -8.81 -1.21
N PHE A 213 10.49 -7.72 -0.65
CA PHE A 213 11.30 -6.63 -0.06
C PHE A 213 12.40 -6.14 -1.02
N SER A 214 12.08 -6.06 -2.32
CA SER A 214 13.01 -5.68 -3.39
C SER A 214 14.25 -6.58 -3.51
N GLY A 215 14.20 -7.81 -2.97
CA GLY A 215 15.32 -8.74 -2.92
C GLY A 215 16.28 -8.51 -1.75
N GLN A 216 15.89 -7.75 -0.73
CA GLN A 216 16.72 -7.49 0.45
C GLN A 216 16.33 -8.39 1.61
N ASP A 217 17.33 -8.80 2.39
CA ASP A 217 17.12 -9.41 3.70
C ASP A 217 17.07 -8.31 4.75
N LEU A 218 15.89 -8.07 5.28
CA LEU A 218 15.62 -7.02 6.26
C LEU A 218 15.59 -7.61 7.68
N ILE A 219 16.03 -6.82 8.66
CA ILE A 219 15.90 -7.13 10.07
C ILE A 219 15.11 -6.01 10.71
N GLN A 220 14.05 -6.35 11.43
CA GLN A 220 13.15 -5.37 12.05
C GLN A 220 12.75 -5.82 13.46
N GLN A 221 12.83 -4.90 14.41
CA GLN A 221 12.20 -5.08 15.71
C GLN A 221 10.71 -4.73 15.63
N SER A 222 9.87 -5.49 16.32
CA SER A 222 8.43 -5.25 16.39
C SER A 222 7.87 -5.63 17.77
N PHE A 223 6.56 -5.49 17.92
CA PHE A 223 5.82 -5.77 19.14
C PHE A 223 4.56 -6.55 18.81
N ILE A 224 4.05 -7.29 19.80
CA ILE A 224 2.78 -8.00 19.68
C ILE A 224 1.66 -6.99 19.38
N GLY A 225 0.83 -7.30 18.39
CA GLY A 225 -0.26 -6.45 17.91
C GLY A 225 0.10 -5.60 16.68
N THR A 226 1.39 -5.46 16.35
CA THR A 226 1.82 -4.71 15.18
C THR A 226 1.51 -5.47 13.88
N THR A 227 1.16 -4.70 12.86
CA THR A 227 0.94 -5.22 11.51
C THR A 227 1.85 -4.52 10.50
N LEU A 228 2.57 -5.31 9.70
CA LEU A 228 3.51 -4.84 8.66
C LEU A 228 3.01 -5.26 7.27
N GLY A 229 3.46 -4.58 6.23
CA GLY A 229 3.17 -4.95 4.84
C GLY A 229 4.42 -5.49 4.14
N THR A 230 4.26 -6.53 3.33
CA THR A 230 5.30 -6.91 2.36
C THR A 230 5.42 -5.84 1.27
N THR A 231 6.64 -5.52 0.86
CA THR A 231 6.91 -4.50 -0.17
C THR A 231 7.78 -5.07 -1.29
N GLY A 232 7.95 -4.33 -2.40
CA GLY A 232 8.89 -4.70 -3.46
C GLY A 232 8.60 -6.05 -4.13
N LEU A 233 7.32 -6.44 -4.18
CA LEU A 233 6.86 -7.69 -4.78
C LEU A 233 6.99 -7.61 -6.30
N THR A 234 7.94 -8.36 -6.84
CA THR A 234 8.22 -8.38 -8.28
C THR A 234 8.58 -9.77 -8.75
N GLN A 235 8.47 -10.00 -10.06
CA GLN A 235 9.04 -11.18 -10.69
C GLN A 235 9.68 -10.81 -12.02
N THR A 236 10.87 -11.34 -12.25
CA THR A 236 11.61 -11.12 -13.49
C THR A 236 11.64 -12.40 -14.32
N PHE A 237 11.37 -12.24 -15.62
CA PHE A 237 11.41 -13.32 -16.61
C PHE A 237 12.36 -12.96 -17.74
N ASN A 238 12.90 -13.98 -18.38
CA ASN A 238 13.46 -13.85 -19.72
C ASN A 238 12.35 -14.05 -20.75
N VAL A 239 12.37 -13.26 -21.83
CA VAL A 239 11.38 -13.35 -22.93
C VAL A 239 12.09 -13.63 -24.27
N GLU A 240 11.32 -13.85 -25.34
CA GLU A 240 11.78 -14.35 -26.64
C GLU A 240 12.99 -13.60 -27.23
N ASP A 241 13.01 -12.27 -27.10
CA ASP A 241 14.08 -11.41 -27.63
C ASP A 241 15.39 -11.47 -26.79
N GLY A 242 15.42 -12.29 -25.74
CA GLY A 242 16.53 -12.45 -24.83
C GLY A 242 16.60 -11.38 -23.74
N SER A 243 15.70 -10.39 -23.74
CA SER A 243 15.64 -9.38 -22.69
C SER A 243 15.06 -9.93 -21.39
N ASN A 244 15.29 -9.20 -20.30
CA ASN A 244 14.64 -9.46 -19.02
C ASN A 244 13.49 -8.47 -18.83
N VAL A 245 12.31 -9.00 -18.53
CA VAL A 245 11.13 -8.22 -18.19
C VAL A 245 10.80 -8.45 -16.72
N THR A 246 10.78 -7.36 -15.95
CA THR A 246 10.34 -7.35 -14.56
C THR A 246 8.93 -6.77 -14.49
N VAL A 247 8.05 -7.47 -13.76
CA VAL A 247 6.70 -7.02 -13.46
C VAL A 247 6.52 -6.86 -11.95
N GLY A 248 5.76 -5.86 -11.54
CA GLY A 248 5.16 -5.78 -10.21
C GLY A 248 4.01 -6.77 -10.11
N VAL A 249 3.89 -7.41 -8.94
CA VAL A 249 2.99 -8.56 -8.75
C VAL A 249 2.20 -8.39 -7.46
N SER A 250 0.87 -8.59 -7.53
CA SER A 250 0.04 -8.59 -6.32
C SER A 250 0.44 -9.70 -5.32
N PRO A 251 0.29 -9.46 -4.00
CA PRO A 251 0.65 -10.44 -2.96
C PRO A 251 0.01 -11.82 -3.14
N SER A 252 -1.21 -11.90 -3.70
CA SER A 252 -1.96 -13.16 -3.84
C SER A 252 -1.30 -14.20 -4.77
N TYR A 253 -0.26 -13.83 -5.51
CA TYR A 253 0.56 -14.78 -6.28
C TYR A 253 1.59 -15.50 -5.41
N PHE A 254 1.99 -14.92 -4.29
CA PHE A 254 3.02 -15.45 -3.42
C PHE A 254 2.44 -16.38 -2.37
N ASP A 255 3.11 -17.50 -2.18
CA ASP A 255 2.94 -18.39 -1.04
C ASP A 255 3.92 -17.93 0.05
N PHE A 256 3.45 -17.09 0.97
CA PHE A 256 4.25 -16.60 2.09
C PHE A 256 4.43 -17.67 3.18
N GLU A 257 5.61 -17.69 3.80
CA GLU A 257 5.96 -18.61 4.87
C GLU A 257 6.57 -17.84 6.04
N SER A 258 6.27 -18.29 7.27
CA SER A 258 6.91 -17.82 8.48
C SER A 258 7.66 -18.97 9.14
N SER A 259 8.91 -18.74 9.53
CA SER A 259 9.68 -19.74 10.29
C SER A 259 9.10 -20.01 11.69
N ASN A 260 8.27 -19.11 12.22
CA ASN A 260 7.59 -19.27 13.50
C ASN A 260 6.23 -18.55 13.50
N ILE A 261 5.16 -19.31 13.23
CA ILE A 261 3.79 -18.79 13.18
C ILE A 261 3.24 -18.32 14.53
N ASP A 262 3.83 -18.76 15.64
CA ASP A 262 3.44 -18.30 16.98
C ASP A 262 3.99 -16.89 17.28
N VAL A 263 4.97 -16.41 16.50
CA VAL A 263 5.54 -15.07 16.60
C VAL A 263 4.92 -14.14 15.55
N ALA A 264 4.94 -14.55 14.29
CA ALA A 264 4.36 -13.76 13.21
C ALA A 264 3.82 -14.66 12.09
N PHE A 265 2.69 -14.28 11.49
CA PHE A 265 2.16 -14.95 10.31
C PHE A 265 1.81 -13.94 9.22
N VAL A 266 1.74 -14.41 7.97
CA VAL A 266 1.44 -13.57 6.80
C VAL A 266 0.18 -14.09 6.13
N ASN A 267 -0.74 -13.20 5.79
CA ASN A 267 -1.97 -13.57 5.08
C ASN A 267 -1.81 -13.47 3.54
N GLU A 268 -2.85 -13.86 2.79
CA GLU A 268 -2.83 -13.83 1.31
C GLU A 268 -2.69 -12.42 0.70
N LEU A 269 -2.90 -11.36 1.49
CA LEU A 269 -2.73 -9.98 1.07
C LEU A 269 -1.32 -9.45 1.36
N GLY A 270 -0.39 -10.30 1.81
CA GLY A 270 0.98 -9.89 2.16
C GLY A 270 1.06 -9.05 3.43
N GLN A 271 0.05 -9.14 4.30
CA GLN A 271 0.02 -8.46 5.58
C GLN A 271 0.57 -9.39 6.67
N ILE A 272 1.57 -8.91 7.40
CA ILE A 272 2.30 -9.65 8.42
C ILE A 272 1.80 -9.20 9.80
N SER A 273 1.23 -10.11 10.58
CA SER A 273 0.74 -9.84 11.93
C SER A 273 1.69 -10.45 12.96
N VAL A 274 2.18 -9.62 13.89
CA VAL A 274 3.03 -10.04 15.00
C VAL A 274 2.15 -10.37 16.21
N ILE A 275 2.19 -11.61 16.68
CA ILE A 275 1.24 -12.15 17.68
C ILE A 275 1.92 -12.76 18.91
N GLY A 276 3.23 -12.97 18.89
CA GLY A 276 3.97 -13.53 20.02
C GLY A 276 5.38 -12.95 20.14
N GLU A 277 6.01 -13.24 21.28
CA GLU A 277 7.41 -12.89 21.57
C GLU A 277 8.36 -13.91 20.92
N GLY A 278 9.48 -13.44 20.40
CA GLY A 278 10.52 -14.24 19.78
C GLY A 278 10.89 -13.73 18.39
N THR A 279 11.57 -14.57 17.62
CA THR A 279 12.01 -14.23 16.26
C THR A 279 11.28 -15.09 15.24
N ALA A 280 10.83 -14.47 14.14
CA ALA A 280 10.29 -15.13 12.96
C ALA A 280 10.93 -14.53 11.70
N THR A 281 11.18 -15.38 10.72
CA THR A 281 11.65 -14.95 9.39
C THR A 281 10.54 -15.21 8.39
N ILE A 282 10.16 -14.15 7.68
CA ILE A 282 9.18 -14.20 6.60
C ILE A 282 9.90 -14.40 5.28
N THR A 283 9.53 -15.45 4.56
CA THR A 283 9.97 -15.76 3.19
C THR A 283 8.76 -15.98 2.29
N ALA A 284 8.99 -16.16 0.99
CA ALA A 284 7.91 -16.46 0.05
C ALA A 284 8.38 -17.33 -1.12
N GLN A 285 7.43 -18.02 -1.75
CA GLN A 285 7.60 -18.68 -3.04
C GLN A 285 6.57 -18.16 -4.04
N LEU A 286 6.87 -18.21 -5.33
CA LEU A 286 5.92 -17.94 -6.40
C LEU A 286 6.11 -18.99 -7.49
N GLY A 287 5.04 -19.74 -7.79
CA GLY A 287 5.10 -20.81 -8.81
C GLY A 287 6.15 -21.88 -8.48
N GLY A 288 6.37 -22.16 -7.19
CA GLY A 288 7.38 -23.11 -6.72
C GLY A 288 8.83 -22.61 -6.76
N VAL A 289 9.07 -21.33 -7.03
CA VAL A 289 10.40 -20.71 -6.99
C VAL A 289 10.52 -19.83 -5.76
N LEU A 290 11.58 -20.03 -4.97
CA LEU A 290 11.89 -19.17 -3.82
C LEU A 290 12.14 -17.73 -4.27
N ALA A 291 11.46 -16.80 -3.62
CA ALA A 291 11.70 -15.39 -3.80
C ALA A 291 13.01 -14.97 -3.13
N GLU A 292 13.76 -14.09 -3.79
CA GLU A 292 14.91 -13.42 -3.16
C GLU A 292 14.40 -12.33 -2.20
N GLY A 293 15.09 -12.17 -1.07
CA GLY A 293 14.72 -11.28 0.03
C GLY A 293 13.92 -11.97 1.13
N SER A 294 13.97 -11.39 2.33
CA SER A 294 13.30 -11.89 3.53
C SER A 294 13.10 -10.77 4.55
N LEU A 295 12.25 -11.00 5.54
CA LEU A 295 12.13 -10.13 6.71
C LEU A 295 12.26 -10.94 7.99
N GLU A 296 13.34 -10.73 8.72
CA GLU A 296 13.48 -11.21 10.10
C GLU A 296 12.82 -10.20 11.04
N ILE A 297 11.83 -10.67 11.79
CA ILE A 297 11.11 -9.91 12.81
C ILE A 297 11.54 -10.44 14.17
N THR A 298 12.06 -9.55 15.00
CA THR A 298 12.25 -9.83 16.44
C THR A 298 11.17 -9.09 17.22
N SER A 299 10.24 -9.85 17.79
CA SER A 299 9.21 -9.36 18.69
C SER A 299 9.68 -9.51 20.13
N ILE A 300 9.75 -8.40 20.87
CA ILE A 300 10.21 -8.38 22.26
C ILE A 300 9.07 -8.44 23.29
N GLY A 301 7.87 -8.81 22.84
CA GLY A 301 6.69 -8.96 23.68
C GLY A 301 5.61 -7.92 23.40
N ALA A 302 4.72 -7.72 24.36
CA ALA A 302 3.73 -6.65 24.30
C ALA A 302 4.42 -5.29 24.31
N PHE A 303 3.88 -4.34 23.56
CA PHE A 303 4.31 -2.96 23.70
C PHE A 303 3.74 -2.41 25.01
N ASP A 304 4.62 -1.98 25.91
CA ASP A 304 4.21 -1.23 27.09
C ASP A 304 3.93 0.20 26.65
N PHE A 305 2.65 0.59 26.59
CA PHE A 305 2.23 1.95 26.26
C PHE A 305 2.49 2.94 27.39
N ALA A 306 2.54 4.22 27.05
CA ALA A 306 2.57 5.29 28.03
C ALA A 306 1.33 5.24 28.94
N PRO A 307 1.41 5.76 30.19
CA PRO A 307 0.25 5.80 31.07
C PRO A 307 -0.93 6.53 30.41
N THR A 308 -2.11 5.90 30.42
CA THR A 308 -3.31 6.54 29.85
C THR A 308 -3.61 7.86 30.57
N PRO A 309 -3.71 9.00 29.86
CA PRO A 309 -4.04 10.28 30.45
C PRO A 309 -5.37 10.26 31.22
N THR A 310 -5.43 11.04 32.31
CA THR A 310 -6.60 11.07 33.22
C THR A 310 -7.24 12.46 33.40
N GLN A 311 -6.72 13.47 32.70
CA GLN A 311 -7.27 14.83 32.76
C GLN A 311 -8.67 14.86 32.13
N ASP A 312 -9.51 15.80 32.60
CA ASP A 312 -10.82 16.01 32.00
C ASP A 312 -10.63 16.48 30.53
N PRO A 313 -11.16 15.76 29.52
CA PRO A 313 -11.02 16.14 28.12
C PRO A 313 -11.45 17.59 27.82
N SER A 314 -12.34 18.18 28.62
CA SER A 314 -12.76 19.58 28.46
C SER A 314 -11.72 20.63 28.90
N SER A 315 -10.69 20.21 29.64
CA SER A 315 -9.56 21.05 30.05
C SER A 315 -8.29 20.77 29.22
N VAL A 316 -8.36 19.88 28.24
CA VAL A 316 -7.20 19.43 27.47
C VAL A 316 -7.22 20.00 26.05
N VAL A 317 -6.05 20.45 25.59
CA VAL A 317 -5.76 20.69 24.17
C VAL A 317 -4.69 19.69 23.75
N SER A 318 -5.12 18.61 23.09
CA SER A 318 -4.25 17.50 22.70
C SER A 318 -3.57 17.74 21.36
N LEU A 319 -2.25 17.57 21.32
CA LEU A 319 -1.46 17.54 20.09
C LEU A 319 -1.27 16.12 19.57
N PHE A 320 -1.12 15.13 20.47
CA PHE A 320 -0.93 13.72 20.13
C PHE A 320 -1.33 12.85 21.33
N SER A 321 -2.47 12.17 21.27
CA SER A 321 -2.86 11.18 22.28
C SER A 321 -4.09 10.39 21.82
N ASP A 322 -4.01 9.05 21.87
CA ASP A 322 -5.17 8.20 21.59
C ASP A 322 -6.29 8.31 22.65
N ALA A 323 -6.03 8.94 23.80
CA ALA A 323 -7.03 9.15 24.86
C ALA A 323 -7.92 10.38 24.64
N TYR A 324 -7.52 11.31 23.76
CA TYR A 324 -8.22 12.57 23.51
C TYR A 324 -8.50 12.78 22.01
N THR A 325 -9.28 13.80 21.70
CA THR A 325 -9.38 14.27 20.31
C THR A 325 -8.27 15.28 20.06
N ASP A 326 -7.31 14.90 19.22
CA ASP A 326 -6.22 15.77 18.82
C ASP A 326 -6.70 16.95 17.98
N ILE A 327 -6.11 18.12 18.22
CA ILE A 327 -6.22 19.23 17.28
C ILE A 327 -5.45 18.91 16.00
N PRO A 328 -5.73 19.57 14.88
CA PRO A 328 -4.90 19.42 13.70
C PRO A 328 -3.43 19.75 14.01
N VAL A 329 -2.51 18.89 13.60
CA VAL A 329 -1.06 19.10 13.62
C VAL A 329 -0.57 18.97 12.18
N SER A 330 0.26 19.92 11.73
CA SER A 330 0.75 19.92 10.34
C SER A 330 1.77 18.81 10.14
N ARG A 331 2.76 18.70 11.02
CA ARG A 331 3.79 17.67 10.96
C ARG A 331 4.25 17.29 12.36
N TYR A 332 4.40 15.99 12.61
CA TYR A 332 5.09 15.51 13.81
C TYR A 332 6.60 15.52 13.62
N ASN A 333 7.09 15.29 12.40
CA ASN A 333 8.49 15.47 12.04
C ASN A 333 8.64 16.63 11.05
N SER A 334 9.36 17.68 11.45
CA SER A 334 9.55 18.91 10.66
C SER A 334 10.46 18.80 9.44
N PHE A 335 11.38 17.82 9.41
CA PHE A 335 12.42 17.67 8.38
C PHE A 335 13.12 19.00 8.04
N PHE A 336 13.64 19.71 9.05
CA PHE A 336 14.28 21.01 8.86
C PHE A 336 15.63 20.89 8.15
N GLU A 337 15.58 20.88 6.82
CA GLU A 337 16.74 20.87 5.94
C GLU A 337 17.52 22.20 5.98
N PRO A 338 18.87 22.17 5.88
CA PRO A 338 19.75 21.01 5.75
C PRO A 338 20.32 20.50 7.09
N PHE A 339 19.73 20.88 8.22
CA PHE A 339 20.38 20.75 9.54
C PHE A 339 19.83 19.61 10.40
N GLN A 340 18.60 19.17 10.15
CA GLN A 340 17.99 18.07 10.86
C GLN A 340 18.42 16.73 10.26
N ASN A 341 18.90 15.81 11.10
CA ASN A 341 19.19 14.42 10.74
C ASN A 341 18.11 13.45 11.26
N THR A 342 17.25 13.90 12.19
CA THR A 342 16.23 13.09 12.83
C THR A 342 15.29 12.45 11.82
N LEU A 343 15.19 11.11 11.88
CA LEU A 343 14.26 10.28 11.14
C LEU A 343 13.07 9.85 12.01
N GLY A 344 12.04 9.30 11.37
CA GLY A 344 10.87 8.77 12.06
C GLY A 344 9.66 9.71 12.07
N GLY A 345 8.71 9.46 12.98
CA GLY A 345 7.39 10.08 13.02
C GLY A 345 6.36 9.20 13.73
N VAL A 346 5.07 9.40 13.43
CA VAL A 346 3.98 8.60 14.01
C VAL A 346 4.05 7.15 13.49
N VAL A 347 4.02 6.19 14.41
CA VAL A 347 4.02 4.75 14.14
C VAL A 347 2.83 4.11 14.85
N PRO A 348 1.94 3.42 14.13
CA PRO A 348 0.87 2.64 14.76
C PRO A 348 1.47 1.39 15.42
N VAL A 349 1.07 1.12 16.65
CA VAL A 349 1.42 -0.07 17.41
C VAL A 349 0.12 -0.64 17.96
N GLY A 350 -0.35 -1.76 17.38
CA GLY A 350 -1.66 -2.31 17.74
C GLY A 350 -2.80 -1.34 17.43
N ASP A 351 -3.56 -0.98 18.46
CA ASP A 351 -4.72 -0.07 18.40
C ASP A 351 -4.39 1.38 18.78
N GLN A 352 -3.14 1.67 19.11
CA GLN A 352 -2.63 2.99 19.50
C GLN A 352 -1.50 3.42 18.58
N SER A 353 -1.05 4.66 18.74
CA SER A 353 0.07 5.23 17.99
C SER A 353 1.08 5.86 18.93
N ILE A 354 2.35 5.75 18.59
CA ILE A 354 3.44 6.49 19.24
C ILE A 354 4.14 7.36 18.22
N ILE A 355 4.90 8.35 18.66
CA ILE A 355 5.90 9.01 17.82
C ILE A 355 7.25 8.34 18.09
N SER A 356 7.89 7.81 17.05
CA SER A 356 9.22 7.20 17.14
C SER A 356 10.24 8.05 16.39
N TYR A 357 11.31 8.47 17.08
CA TYR A 357 12.45 9.15 16.47
C TYR A 357 13.72 8.32 16.56
N THR A 358 14.50 8.35 15.48
CA THR A 358 15.84 7.77 15.39
C THR A 358 16.79 8.81 14.80
N ASP A 359 18.10 8.65 15.02
CA ASP A 359 19.13 9.63 14.62
C ASP A 359 18.79 11.06 15.08
N LEU A 360 18.15 11.17 16.25
CA LEU A 360 17.68 12.44 16.80
C LEU A 360 18.87 13.40 17.02
N ASN A 361 18.82 14.54 16.36
CA ASN A 361 19.58 15.73 16.75
C ASN A 361 18.63 16.82 17.25
N PHE A 362 17.68 17.21 16.41
CA PHE A 362 16.52 17.99 16.82
C PHE A 362 15.34 17.71 15.88
N VAL A 363 14.10 17.93 16.35
CA VAL A 363 12.89 17.74 15.54
C VAL A 363 11.76 18.61 16.09
N GLY A 364 10.93 19.16 15.21
CA GLY A 364 9.79 19.99 15.55
C GLY A 364 8.45 19.32 15.24
N ILE A 365 7.54 19.36 16.20
CA ILE A 365 6.10 19.17 15.99
C ILE A 365 5.50 20.54 15.65
N VAL A 366 5.01 20.67 14.42
CA VAL A 366 4.55 21.93 13.83
C VAL A 366 3.02 21.96 13.83
N PHE A 367 2.43 22.94 14.50
CA PHE A 367 0.98 23.18 14.57
C PHE A 367 0.64 24.66 14.32
N ASN A 368 1.40 25.28 13.42
CA ASN A 368 1.24 26.66 12.97
C ASN A 368 1.65 26.90 11.51
N ASP A 369 1.72 25.86 10.68
CA ASP A 369 2.19 26.04 9.30
C ASP A 369 1.26 27.02 8.57
N VAL A 370 1.83 28.10 8.04
CA VAL A 370 1.14 29.11 7.23
C VAL A 370 1.79 29.27 5.85
N ILE A 371 2.84 28.49 5.59
CA ILE A 371 3.63 28.56 4.37
C ILE A 371 2.95 27.72 3.27
N PHE A 372 2.27 26.64 3.66
CA PHE A 372 1.49 25.80 2.76
C PHE A 372 -0.02 25.95 3.08
N PRO A 373 -0.80 26.67 2.25
CA PRO A 373 -2.21 26.96 2.53
C PRO A 373 -3.09 25.71 2.73
N ALA A 374 -2.70 24.59 2.12
CA ALA A 374 -3.39 23.31 2.23
C ALA A 374 -3.15 22.62 3.60
N GLU A 375 -2.10 23.00 4.32
CA GLU A 375 -1.69 22.43 5.61
C GLU A 375 -1.80 23.47 6.74
N ALA A 376 -2.59 24.53 6.51
CA ALA A 376 -2.67 25.64 7.43
C ALA A 376 -3.34 25.26 8.75
N VAL A 377 -2.59 25.27 9.85
CA VAL A 377 -3.07 24.91 11.19
C VAL A 377 -3.04 26.13 12.10
N ALA A 378 -4.08 26.29 12.93
CA ALA A 378 -4.15 27.37 13.90
C ALA A 378 -3.24 27.07 15.11
N PRO A 379 -2.37 28.02 15.53
CA PRO A 379 -1.62 27.91 16.77
C PRO A 379 -2.52 27.72 17.99
N VAL A 380 -2.00 27.06 19.02
CA VAL A 380 -2.66 26.88 20.31
C VAL A 380 -2.67 28.18 21.11
N ASN A 381 -3.85 28.56 21.62
CA ASN A 381 -3.98 29.59 22.63
C ASN A 381 -4.00 28.95 24.02
N ALA A 382 -2.85 28.95 24.68
CA ALA A 382 -2.63 28.35 25.99
C ALA A 382 -2.77 29.38 27.14
N THR A 383 -3.41 30.54 26.93
CA THR A 383 -3.51 31.59 27.98
C THR A 383 -4.28 31.16 29.24
N ASN A 384 -5.16 30.16 29.13
CA ASN A 384 -5.89 29.58 30.25
C ASN A 384 -5.37 28.18 30.66
N LEU A 385 -4.29 27.73 30.03
CA LEU A 385 -3.62 26.46 30.31
C LEU A 385 -2.34 26.76 31.10
N ASN A 386 -1.86 25.81 31.87
CA ASN A 386 -0.70 26.04 32.74
C ASN A 386 0.38 24.97 32.62
N THR A 387 0.06 23.81 32.04
CA THR A 387 0.97 22.67 31.99
C THR A 387 1.03 22.10 30.57
N LEU A 388 2.23 21.70 30.15
CA LEU A 388 2.46 20.78 29.03
C LEU A 388 2.70 19.40 29.63
N HIS A 389 1.87 18.43 29.27
CA HIS A 389 2.11 17.01 29.52
C HIS A 389 2.83 16.39 28.33
N ILE A 390 3.77 15.48 28.62
CA ILE A 390 4.44 14.64 27.63
C ILE A 390 4.95 13.36 28.28
N ASP A 391 4.76 12.23 27.60
CA ASP A 391 5.39 10.96 27.95
C ASP A 391 6.60 10.70 27.04
N ILE A 392 7.75 10.38 27.63
CA ILE A 392 8.99 10.11 26.90
C ILE A 392 9.55 8.76 27.33
N ASN A 393 9.95 7.94 26.37
CA ASN A 393 10.64 6.67 26.60
C ASN A 393 11.92 6.62 25.76
N VAL A 394 13.09 6.59 26.41
CA VAL A 394 14.39 6.57 25.72
C VAL A 394 14.72 5.13 25.34
N GLN A 395 14.92 4.87 24.04
CA GLN A 395 15.11 3.54 23.47
C GLN A 395 16.59 3.19 23.29
N GLU A 396 17.42 3.66 24.22
CA GLU A 396 18.86 3.40 24.27
C GLU A 396 19.42 3.62 25.68
N ALA A 397 20.66 3.16 25.89
CA ALA A 397 21.32 3.30 27.17
C ALA A 397 21.69 4.76 27.46
N LEU A 398 21.09 5.32 28.53
CA LEU A 398 21.38 6.68 28.98
C LEU A 398 22.82 6.80 29.50
N GLN A 399 23.50 7.86 29.06
CA GLN A 399 24.85 8.23 29.47
C GLN A 399 24.87 9.50 30.34
N SER A 400 25.98 9.69 31.05
CA SER A 400 26.19 10.92 31.81
C SER A 400 26.37 12.09 30.84
N GLY A 401 25.45 13.06 30.89
CA GLY A 401 25.46 14.23 30.01
C GLY A 401 24.29 14.25 29.02
N ASP A 402 23.54 13.14 28.93
CA ASP A 402 22.35 13.07 28.11
C ASP A 402 21.34 14.14 28.50
N ARG A 403 20.65 14.67 27.49
CA ARG A 403 19.72 15.77 27.65
C ARG A 403 18.66 15.78 26.55
N LEU A 404 17.53 16.39 26.88
CA LEU A 404 16.51 16.75 25.92
C LEU A 404 15.98 18.15 26.23
N LEU A 405 16.29 19.11 25.35
CA LEU A 405 15.78 20.47 25.44
C LEU A 405 14.46 20.56 24.69
N LEU A 406 13.39 20.89 25.40
CA LEU A 406 12.10 21.23 24.82
C LEU A 406 12.03 22.73 24.59
N GLN A 407 11.59 23.14 23.42
CA GLN A 407 11.38 24.54 23.08
C GLN A 407 9.97 24.77 22.54
N LEU A 408 9.29 25.75 23.12
CA LEU A 408 7.97 26.20 22.65
C LEU A 408 8.12 27.55 21.98
N THR A 409 7.73 27.64 20.70
CA THR A 409 7.71 28.91 19.97
C THR A 409 6.30 29.46 19.89
N ASN A 410 6.14 30.70 20.33
CA ASN A 410 4.92 31.49 20.16
C ASN A 410 5.07 32.42 18.96
N TYR A 411 4.09 32.39 18.05
CA TYR A 411 4.01 33.21 16.83
C TYR A 411 2.99 34.35 16.98
N GLY A 412 3.09 35.05 18.10
CA GLY A 412 2.33 36.23 18.48
C GLY A 412 2.73 37.46 17.68
N ALA A 413 2.45 38.65 18.22
CA ALA A 413 2.91 39.90 17.62
C ALA A 413 4.44 40.01 17.57
N THR A 414 5.11 39.39 18.56
CA THR A 414 6.56 39.19 18.61
C THR A 414 6.79 37.70 18.84
N GLU A 415 7.67 37.10 18.05
CA GLU A 415 8.06 35.70 18.25
C GLU A 415 8.82 35.56 19.58
N THR A 416 8.41 34.61 20.40
CA THR A 416 9.11 34.27 21.65
C THR A 416 9.36 32.77 21.72
N VAL A 417 10.55 32.39 22.17
CA VAL A 417 10.93 30.99 22.34
C VAL A 417 11.18 30.73 23.82
N GLY A 418 10.37 29.83 24.39
CA GLY A 418 10.57 29.25 25.70
C GLY A 418 11.43 28.02 25.64
N SER A 419 12.31 27.79 26.61
CA SER A 419 13.11 26.56 26.69
C SER A 419 13.02 25.91 28.06
N TYR A 420 12.88 24.59 28.09
CA TYR A 420 12.92 23.75 29.29
C TYR A 420 13.82 22.55 29.03
N LEU A 421 14.75 22.29 29.95
CA LEU A 421 15.71 21.19 29.83
C LEU A 421 15.29 20.03 30.70
N ILE A 422 15.09 18.86 30.09
CA ILE A 422 15.04 17.58 30.79
C ILE A 422 16.46 17.02 30.80
N ASN A 423 16.99 16.75 31.99
CA ASN A 423 18.30 16.12 32.14
C ASN A 423 18.16 14.60 31.98
N GLY A 424 19.21 13.93 31.49
CA GLY A 424 19.23 12.47 31.33
C GLY A 424 18.98 11.70 32.63
N SER A 425 19.27 12.30 33.80
CA SER A 425 18.95 11.72 35.11
C SER A 425 17.44 11.68 35.43
N GLU A 426 16.62 12.41 34.68
CA GLU A 426 15.16 12.43 34.80
C GLU A 426 14.51 11.47 33.78
N LEU A 427 15.27 10.94 32.83
CA LEU A 427 14.83 9.98 31.83
C LEU A 427 15.12 8.54 32.29
N ALA A 428 14.45 7.58 31.68
CA ALA A 428 14.69 6.16 31.87
C ALA A 428 14.85 5.46 30.53
N GLN A 429 15.76 4.49 30.49
CA GLN A 429 15.91 3.58 29.37
C GLN A 429 14.73 2.59 29.36
N ASP A 430 14.16 2.36 28.17
CA ASP A 430 13.12 1.36 27.89
C ASP A 430 11.90 1.45 28.84
N THR A 431 11.59 2.65 29.33
CA THR A 431 10.48 2.91 30.25
C THR A 431 9.93 4.31 30.03
N TRP A 432 8.61 4.44 30.02
CA TRP A 432 7.93 5.74 29.94
C TRP A 432 8.12 6.56 31.21
N VAL A 433 8.49 7.83 31.02
CA VAL A 433 8.50 8.85 32.07
C VAL A 433 7.54 9.97 31.66
N SER A 434 6.55 10.20 32.51
CA SER A 434 5.57 11.28 32.35
C SER A 434 6.10 12.59 32.93
N PHE A 435 6.02 13.65 32.14
CA PHE A 435 6.42 14.99 32.55
C PHE A 435 5.22 15.94 32.49
N ASP A 436 4.82 16.45 33.66
CA ASP A 436 3.96 17.62 33.79
C ASP A 436 4.83 18.87 33.96
N ILE A 437 5.03 19.60 32.87
CA ILE A 437 5.94 20.75 32.82
C ILE A 437 5.12 22.04 32.90
N PRO A 438 5.22 22.82 34.00
CA PRO A 438 4.56 24.12 34.05
C PRO A 438 5.06 25.03 32.92
N LEU A 439 4.15 25.67 32.18
CA LEU A 439 4.50 26.58 31.10
C LEU A 439 5.36 27.75 31.57
N SER A 440 5.21 28.15 32.85
CA SER A 440 6.06 29.17 33.49
C SER A 440 7.53 28.74 33.65
N SER A 441 7.84 27.45 33.56
CA SER A 441 9.20 26.92 33.65
C SER A 441 9.96 27.02 32.32
N PHE A 442 9.27 27.29 31.20
CA PHE A 442 9.92 27.55 29.92
C PHE A 442 10.54 28.94 29.90
N SER A 443 11.84 29.01 30.18
CA SER A 443 12.59 30.27 30.20
C SER A 443 12.55 30.94 28.82
N GLY A 444 12.00 32.15 28.75
CA GLY A 444 11.84 32.93 27.51
C GLY A 444 10.42 32.92 26.94
N LEU A 445 9.51 32.07 27.43
CA LEU A 445 8.11 32.05 27.01
C LEU A 445 7.32 33.12 27.78
N THR A 446 7.15 34.29 27.18
CA THR A 446 6.42 35.41 27.81
C THR A 446 5.02 35.61 27.27
N ASP A 447 4.67 34.94 26.17
CA ASP A 447 3.36 34.96 25.53
C ASP A 447 2.89 33.51 25.32
N LEU A 448 1.63 33.22 25.68
CA LEU A 448 0.98 31.90 25.55
C LEU A 448 -0.17 31.90 24.55
N SER A 449 -0.45 33.03 23.88
CA SER A 449 -1.64 33.21 23.05
C SER A 449 -1.62 32.48 21.71
N ARG A 450 -0.44 32.13 21.19
CA ARG A 450 -0.24 31.57 19.84
C ARG A 450 0.97 30.63 19.77
N ILE A 451 1.02 29.62 20.63
CA ILE A 451 2.07 28.59 20.59
C ILE A 451 1.87 27.74 19.33
N GLY A 452 2.94 27.53 18.57
CA GLY A 452 2.84 26.91 17.24
C GLY A 452 3.85 25.83 16.92
N LEU A 453 4.89 25.69 17.72
CA LEU A 453 5.96 24.73 17.51
C LEU A 453 6.42 24.21 18.86
N LEU A 454 6.50 22.89 18.97
CA LEU A 454 7.21 22.19 20.04
C LEU A 454 8.43 21.52 19.42
N LEU A 455 9.62 21.95 19.80
CA LEU A 455 10.89 21.43 19.28
C LEU A 455 11.61 20.64 20.37
N PHE A 456 12.10 19.47 20.00
CA PHE A 456 12.97 18.61 20.80
C PHE A 456 14.39 18.75 20.28
N ASN A 457 15.36 19.01 21.13
CA ASN A 457 16.77 19.12 20.77
C ASN A 457 17.63 18.32 21.76
N SER A 458 18.33 17.30 21.27
CA SER A 458 19.21 16.44 22.05
C SER A 458 20.67 16.89 22.04
N GLU A 459 21.00 17.95 21.30
CA GLU A 459 22.36 18.43 21.10
C GLU A 459 22.92 19.14 22.33
N ASP A 460 24.10 18.72 22.80
CA ASP A 460 24.93 19.47 23.73
C ASP A 460 26.03 20.22 22.99
N GLY A 461 25.63 21.33 22.37
CA GLY A 461 26.46 22.10 21.44
C GLY A 461 26.29 21.66 19.98
N PRO A 462 26.82 22.43 19.01
CA PRO A 462 26.51 22.21 17.60
C PRO A 462 26.91 20.81 17.11
N ALA A 463 25.98 20.09 16.48
CA ALA A 463 26.20 18.77 15.89
C ALA A 463 26.70 17.71 16.89
N ASN A 464 26.27 17.80 18.15
CA ASN A 464 26.63 16.86 19.21
C ASN A 464 25.39 16.30 19.92
N PRO A 465 24.58 15.46 19.24
CA PRO A 465 23.41 14.83 19.84
C PRO A 465 23.83 13.88 20.97
N THR A 466 23.09 13.92 22.08
CA THR A 466 23.32 13.05 23.24
C THR A 466 22.30 11.91 23.36
N ILE A 467 21.11 12.09 22.78
CA ILE A 467 20.08 11.07 22.66
C ILE A 467 19.67 10.98 21.19
N SER A 468 19.70 9.77 20.64
CA SER A 468 19.41 9.44 19.24
C SER A 468 18.07 8.72 19.07
N ASN A 469 17.66 7.89 20.04
CA ASN A 469 16.49 7.01 19.90
C ASN A 469 15.49 7.20 21.05
N LEU A 470 14.27 7.62 20.74
CA LEU A 470 13.21 7.76 21.73
C LEU A 470 11.81 7.62 21.13
N PHE A 471 10.87 7.19 21.98
CA PHE A 471 9.45 7.26 21.74
C PHE A 471 8.83 8.42 22.53
N ILE A 472 7.82 9.06 21.94
CA ILE A 472 7.00 10.10 22.56
C ILE A 472 5.54 9.72 22.41
N ASP A 473 4.76 9.96 23.46
CA ASP A 473 3.32 9.82 23.45
C ASP A 473 2.67 10.91 24.32
N ASN A 474 1.34 11.02 24.28
CA ASN A 474 0.52 11.87 25.14
C ASN A 474 1.03 13.32 25.26
N ILE A 475 1.09 14.03 24.14
CA ILE A 475 1.50 15.44 24.10
C ILE A 475 0.26 16.31 24.17
N TYR A 476 0.04 17.02 25.29
CA TYR A 476 -1.12 17.90 25.43
C TYR A 476 -0.91 19.02 26.43
N PHE A 477 -1.67 20.12 26.26
CA PHE A 477 -1.72 21.21 27.23
C PHE A 477 -2.97 21.09 28.10
N TYR A 478 -2.89 21.45 29.39
CA TYR A 478 -4.04 21.50 30.30
C TYR A 478 -3.91 22.54 31.43
#